data_AF-A0AA50V6Y1-F1
#
_entry.id   AF-A0AA50V6Y1-F1
#
_cell.length_a   1.000
_cell.length_b   1.000
_cell.length_c   1.000
_cell.angle_alpha   90.00
_cell.angle_beta   90.00
_cell.angle_gamma   90.00
#
_symmetry.space_group_name_H-M   'P 1'
#
loop_
_entity.id
_entity.type
_entity.pdbx_description
1 polymer ?
#
loop_
_entity_poly.entity_id
_entity_poly.type
_entity_poly.pdbx_seq_one_letter_code
_entity_poly.pdbx_strand_id
1 'polypeptide(L)' 'HGVDYLQFSFRWMNNLLTREIPLACTIRLWDTYLAEADGFATFQLYVCAAFLLHW' A
#
# COMPACT_ATOMS: atom_id res chain seq x y z
N HIS A 1 23.57 -1.13 -5.02
CA HIS A 1 22.38 -1.35 -5.86
C HIS A 1 22.16 -2.86 -5.99
N GLY A 2 21.12 -3.40 -5.35
CA GLY A 2 20.92 -4.86 -5.28
C GLY A 2 19.75 -5.30 -4.38
N VAL A 3 18.81 -4.41 -4.06
CA VAL A 3 17.57 -4.76 -3.36
C VAL A 3 16.51 -4.95 -4.43
N ASP A 4 15.96 -6.16 -4.51
CA ASP A 4 14.85 -6.45 -5.40
C ASP A 4 13.56 -5.89 -4.78
N TYR A 5 12.74 -5.21 -5.59
CA TYR A 5 11.45 -4.68 -5.18
C TYR A 5 10.57 -5.73 -4.51
N LEU A 6 10.68 -6.99 -4.95
CA LEU A 6 9.91 -8.09 -4.38
C LEU A 6 10.19 -8.30 -2.88
N GLN A 7 11.40 -7.99 -2.40
CA GLN A 7 11.83 -8.24 -1.02
C GLN A 7 11.01 -7.43 0.01
N PHE A 8 10.48 -6.28 -0.37
CA PHE A 8 9.63 -5.46 0.50
C PHE A 8 8.19 -5.34 -0.02
N SER A 9 8.01 -5.11 -1.33
CA SER A 9 6.68 -4.81 -1.90
C SER A 9 5.71 -5.98 -1.81
N PHE A 10 6.19 -7.23 -1.75
CA PHE A 10 5.33 -8.39 -1.56
C PHE A 10 4.53 -8.29 -0.27
N ARG A 11 5.18 -7.87 0.83
CA ARG A 11 4.49 -7.66 2.11
C ARG A 11 3.51 -6.50 2.05
N TRP A 12 3.85 -5.43 1.33
CA TRP A 12 2.99 -4.26 1.17
C TRP A 12 1.70 -4.61 0.43
N MET A 13 1.81 -5.34 -0.68
CA MET A 13 0.67 -5.75 -1.49
C MET A 13 -0.21 -6.80 -0.79
N ASN A 14 0.38 -7.79 -0.12
CA ASN A 14 -0.41 -8.84 0.55
C ASN A 14 -1.11 -8.34 1.82
N ASN A 15 -0.48 -7.43 2.57
CA ASN A 15 -1.00 -6.98 3.85
C ASN A 15 -1.60 -5.58 3.80
N LEU A 16 -1.76 -4.99 2.61
CA LEU A 16 -2.31 -3.65 2.38
C LEU A 16 -1.68 -2.61 3.32
N LEU A 17 -0.35 -2.66 3.43
CA LEU A 17 0.48 -1.76 4.26
C LEU A 17 0.19 -1.79 5.79
N THR A 18 -0.68 -2.67 6.30
CA THR A 18 -1.01 -2.79 7.75
C THR A 18 0.21 -2.99 8.67
N ARG A 19 1.33 -3.49 8.12
CA ARG A 19 2.58 -3.76 8.84
C ARG A 19 3.57 -2.60 8.79
N GLU A 20 3.29 -1.58 7.98
CA GLU A 20 4.19 -0.47 7.68
C GLU A 20 3.66 0.87 8.21
N ILE A 21 2.34 1.00 8.42
CA ILE A 21 1.70 2.20 8.98
C ILE A 21 0.82 1.88 10.19
N PRO A 22 0.58 2.84 11.11
CA PRO A 22 -0.30 2.63 12.26
C PRO A 22 -1.71 2.18 11.86
N LEU A 23 -2.37 1.42 12.73
CA LEU A 23 -3.71 0.86 12.47
C LEU A 23 -4.73 1.95 12.12
N ALA A 24 -4.71 3.08 12.82
CA ALA A 24 -5.62 4.20 12.54
C ALA A 24 -5.46 4.75 11.12
N CYS A 25 -4.22 4.85 10.62
CA CYS A 25 -3.95 5.29 9.24
C CYS A 25 -4.39 4.24 8.23
N THR A 26 -4.15 2.96 8.54
CA THR A 26 -4.61 1.84 7.71
C THR A 26 -6.13 1.85 7.54
N ILE A 27 -6.90 2.03 8.62
CA ILE A 27 -8.36 2.09 8.57
C ILE A 27 -8.81 3.24 7.65
N ARG A 28 -8.18 4.42 7.77
CA ARG A 28 -8.48 5.58 6.91
C ARG A 28 -8.15 5.34 5.44
N LEU A 29 -7.07 4.62 5.16
CA LEU A 29 -6.72 4.21 3.81
C LEU A 29 -7.75 3.22 3.24
N TRP A 30 -8.23 2.30 4.07
CA TRP A 30 -9.25 1.34 3.69
C TRP A 30 -10.62 1.98 3.42
N ASP A 31 -10.96 3.08 4.08
CA ASP A 31 -12.16 3.86 3.74
C ASP A 31 -12.13 4.27 2.26
N THR A 32 -10.98 4.72 1.75
CA THR A 32 -10.80 5.07 0.33
C THR A 32 -10.82 3.84 -0.57
N TYR A 33 -10.23 2.71 -0.13
CA TYR A 33 -10.26 1.44 -0.87
C TYR A 33 -11.68 0.93 -1.10
N LEU A 34 -12.56 1.08 -0.10
CA LEU A 34 -13.96 0.69 -0.20
C LEU A 34 -14.80 1.68 -1.02
N ALA A 35 -14.37 2.95 -1.10
CA ALA A 35 -15.03 3.96 -1.92
C ALA A 35 -14.72 3.82 -3.43
N GLU A 36 -13.58 3.21 -3.77
CA GLU A 36 -13.18 2.93 -5.15
C GLU A 36 -13.91 1.69 -5.70
N ALA A 37 -14.87 1.90 -6.62
CA ALA A 37 -15.76 0.85 -7.11
C ALA A 37 -15.05 -0.30 -7.86
N ASP A 38 -14.09 0.03 -8.73
CA ASP A 38 -13.31 -0.95 -9.52
C ASP A 38 -11.80 -0.60 -9.53
N GLY A 39 -11.39 0.36 -8.70
CA GLY A 39 -10.06 0.97 -8.72
C GLY A 39 -9.06 0.40 -7.73
N PHE A 40 -9.46 -0.51 -6.83
CA PHE A 40 -8.67 -0.92 -5.67
C PHE A 40 -7.24 -1.35 -6.02
N ALA A 41 -7.06 -2.28 -6.95
CA ALA A 41 -5.73 -2.82 -7.29
C ALA A 41 -4.81 -1.73 -7.87
N THR A 42 -5.36 -0.87 -8.72
CA THR A 42 -4.64 0.25 -9.34
C THR A 42 -4.30 1.32 -8.29
N PHE A 43 -5.25 1.64 -7.41
CA PHE A 43 -5.07 2.63 -6.36
C PHE A 43 -4.06 2.15 -5.30
N GLN A 44 -4.11 0.88 -4.87
CA GLN A 44 -3.10 0.28 -3.98
C GLN A 44 -1.70 0.33 -4.59
N LEU A 45 -1.56 0.13 -5.91
CA LEU A 45 -0.28 0.27 -6.60
C LEU A 45 0.26 1.71 -6.52
N TYR A 46 -0.59 2.71 -6.77
CA TYR A 46 -0.21 4.12 -6.64
C TYR A 46 0.12 4.51 -5.19
N VAL A 47 -0.62 3.98 -4.22
CA VAL A 47 -0.32 4.17 -2.79
C VAL A 47 1.04 3.57 -2.44
N CYS A 48 1.36 2.35 -2.90
CA CYS A 48 2.68 1.73 -2.71
C CYS A 48 3.80 2.55 -3.36
N ALA A 49 3.56 3.11 -4.55
CA ALA A 49 4.55 3.95 -5.24
C ALA A 49 4.78 5.28 -4.51
N ALA A 50 3.71 5.95 -4.07
CA ALA A 50 3.80 7.16 -3.26
C ALA A 50 4.48 6.89 -1.91
N PHE A 51 4.16 5.76 -1.27
CA PHE A 51 4.80 5.31 -0.04
C PHE A 51 6.31 5.13 -0.25
N LEU A 52 6.74 4.44 -1.31
CA LEU A 52 8.17 4.27 -1.62
C LEU A 52 8.91 5.59 -1.85
N LEU A 53 8.27 6.60 -2.44
CA LEU A 53 8.87 7.91 -2.70
C LEU A 53 9.01 8.77 -1.43
N HIS A 54 8.21 8.48 -0.40
CA HIS A 54 8.14 9.26 0.84
C HIS A 54 8.64 8.50 2.08
N TRP A 55 9.12 7.27 1.90
CA TRP A 55 9.66 6.37 2.93
C TRP A 55 11.18 6.47 3.02
#